data_AF-A0A8T4U6Q7-F1
#
_entry.id   AF-A0A8T4U6Q7-F1
#
_cell.length_a   1.000
_cell.length_b   1.000
_cell.length_c   1.000
_cell.angle_alpha   90.00
_cell.angle_beta   90.00
_cell.angle_gamma   90.00
#
_symmetry.space_group_name_H-M   'P 1'
#
loop_
_entity.id
_entity.type
_entity.pdbx_description
1 polymer ?
#
loop_
_entity_poly.entity_id
_entity_poly.type
_entity_poly.pdbx_seq_one_letter_code
_entity_poly.pdbx_strand_id
1 'polypeptide(L)' 'MIKRDDGLPVPSIFHRKSKGKISPRYLIKCGDCKNKLEIYHGDEDLEINGVLASKKEWKKILIPLLK' A
#
# COMPACT_ATOMS: atom_id res chain seq x y z
N MET A 1 5.13 -13.14 15.77
CA MET A 1 4.10 -12.71 14.81
C MET A 1 3.00 -12.06 15.63
N ILE A 2 2.82 -10.74 15.54
CA ILE A 2 1.74 -10.05 16.25
C ILE A 2 0.45 -10.38 15.50
N LYS A 3 -0.37 -11.27 16.06
CA LYS A 3 -1.72 -11.56 15.57
C LYS A 3 -2.69 -10.70 16.38
N ARG A 4 -3.65 -10.04 15.72
CA ARG A 4 -4.76 -9.39 16.42
C ARG A 4 -5.76 -10.45 16.87
N ASP A 5 -6.74 -10.05 17.65
CA ASP A 5 -7.79 -10.94 18.18
C ASP A 5 -8.64 -11.61 17.07
N ASP A 6 -8.63 -11.03 15.86
CA ASP A 6 -9.28 -11.58 14.66
C ASP A 6 -8.45 -12.69 13.95
N GLY A 7 -7.26 -13.01 14.46
CA GLY A 7 -6.36 -14.01 13.89
C GLY A 7 -5.62 -13.55 12.62
N LEU A 8 -5.84 -12.32 12.15
CA LEU A 8 -5.18 -11.77 10.97
C LEU A 8 -3.78 -11.24 11.30
N PRO A 9 -2.82 -11.38 10.36
CA PRO A 9 -1.48 -10.83 10.54
C PRO A 9 -1.52 -9.29 10.48
N VAL A 10 -0.77 -8.64 11.37
CA VAL A 10 -0.56 -7.19 11.29
C VAL A 10 0.52 -6.88 10.26
N PRO A 11 0.23 -6.10 9.19
CA PRO A 11 1.24 -5.71 8.23
C PRO A 11 2.19 -4.65 8.80
N SER A 12 3.47 -4.71 8.40
CA SER A 12 4.46 -3.68 8.72
C SER A 12 4.53 -2.63 7.62
N ILE A 13 4.44 -1.35 8.00
CA ILE A 13 4.37 -0.22 7.05
C ILE A 13 5.66 0.61 7.13
N PHE A 14 6.26 0.88 5.97
CA PHE A 14 7.45 1.73 5.85
C PHE A 14 7.22 2.83 4.81
N HIS A 15 7.52 4.09 5.17
CA HIS A 15 7.54 5.18 4.20
C HIS A 15 8.94 5.32 3.61
N ARG A 16 9.03 5.28 2.29
CA ARG A 16 10.27 5.47 1.55
C ARG A 16 10.16 6.77 0.76
N LYS A 17 11.08 7.70 1.02
CA LYS A 17 11.24 8.91 0.21
C LYS A 17 11.69 8.53 -1.21
N SER A 18 11.55 9.47 -2.14
CA SER A 18 12.09 9.32 -3.49
C SER A 18 13.59 9.05 -3.44
N LYS A 19 14.08 8.24 -4.38
CA LYS A 19 15.51 7.96 -4.55
C LYS A 19 15.82 7.73 -6.02
N GLY A 20 16.59 8.64 -6.62
CA GLY A 20 16.91 8.60 -8.05
C GLY A 20 15.62 8.63 -8.89
N LYS A 21 15.44 7.64 -9.77
CA LYS A 21 14.25 7.50 -10.63
C LYS A 21 13.03 6.88 -9.92
N ILE A 22 13.13 6.58 -8.62
CA ILE A 22 12.07 5.89 -7.88
C ILE A 22 11.25 6.93 -7.09
N SER A 23 9.95 6.98 -7.37
CA SER A 23 8.96 7.81 -6.67
C SER A 23 8.84 7.45 -5.18
N PRO A 24 8.38 8.40 -4.33
CA PRO A 24 8.10 8.08 -2.93
C PRO A 24 6.98 7.04 -2.84
N ARG A 25 7.05 6.18 -1.82
CA ARG A 25 6.14 5.04 -1.70
C ARG A 25 5.96 4.53 -0.29
N TYR A 26 4.84 3.87 -0.09
CA TYR A 26 4.59 3.00 1.06
C TYR A 26 5.02 1.58 0.69
N LEU A 27 5.89 0.98 1.51
CA LEU A 27 6.19 -0.44 1.45
C LEU A 27 5.42 -1.13 2.60
N ILE A 28 4.47 -1.96 2.23
CA ILE A 28 3.65 -2.74 3.16
C ILE A 28 4.11 -4.18 3.08
N LYS A 29 4.62 -4.74 4.18
CA LYS A 29 5.04 -6.15 4.25
C LYS A 29 4.00 -6.96 5.02
N CYS A 30 3.74 -8.17 4.56
CA CYS A 30 2.87 -9.09 5.28
C CYS A 30 3.47 -9.43 6.65
N GLY A 31 2.60 -9.61 7.64
CA GLY A 31 3.02 -9.96 9.00
C GLY A 31 3.44 -11.44 9.15
N ASP A 32 3.07 -12.30 8.20
CA ASP A 32 3.19 -13.76 8.29
C ASP A 32 3.96 -14.42 7.13
N CYS A 33 4.23 -13.69 6.05
CA CYS A 33 4.94 -14.20 4.88
C CYS A 33 5.87 -13.14 4.29
N LYS A 34 6.61 -13.53 3.24
CA LYS A 34 7.59 -12.65 2.57
C LYS A 34 6.96 -11.71 1.55
N ASN A 35 5.64 -11.75 1.38
CA ASN A 35 4.94 -10.90 0.42
C ASN A 35 4.98 -9.44 0.84
N LYS A 36 4.93 -8.56 -0.17
CA LYS A 36 4.93 -7.12 0.01
C LYS A 36 4.08 -6.44 -1.06
N LEU A 37 3.54 -5.28 -0.71
CA LEU A 37 2.89 -4.35 -1.60
C LEU A 37 3.66 -3.03 -1.58
N GLU A 38 3.90 -2.46 -2.75
CA GLU A 38 4.47 -1.13 -2.90
C GLU A 38 3.39 -0.22 -3.50
N ILE A 39 3.09 0.88 -2.82
CA ILE A 39 2.15 1.91 -3.28
C ILE A 39 2.95 3.18 -3.53
N TYR A 40 3.19 3.50 -4.79
CA TYR A 40 3.81 4.76 -5.17
C TYR A 40 2.75 5.86 -5.16
N HIS A 41 3.15 7.08 -4.82
CA HIS A 41 2.21 8.19 -4.75
C HIS A 41 2.80 9.47 -5.33
N GLY A 42 2.01 10.14 -6.15
CA GLY A 42 2.17 11.54 -6.51
C GLY A 42 1.24 12.46 -5.71
N ASP A 43 1.13 13.70 -6.17
CA ASP A 43 0.24 14.69 -5.58
C ASP A 43 -1.24 14.31 -5.79
N GLU A 44 -1.59 13.78 -6.97
CA GLU A 44 -2.98 13.47 -7.34
C GLU A 44 -3.22 12.00 -7.73
N ASP A 45 -2.16 11.18 -7.79
CA ASP A 45 -2.20 9.79 -8.24
C ASP A 45 -1.66 8.81 -7.20
N LEU A 46 -2.01 7.54 -7.41
CA LEU A 46 -1.35 6.39 -6.78
C LEU A 46 -1.07 5.34 -7.85
N GLU A 47 0.07 4.66 -7.72
CA GLU A 47 0.35 3.43 -8.44
C GLU A 47 0.33 2.27 -7.45
N ILE A 48 -0.59 1.33 -7.65
CA ILE A 48 -0.72 0.12 -6.83
C ILE A 48 -0.51 -1.08 -7.76
N ASN A 49 0.50 -1.90 -7.46
CA ASN A 49 0.81 -3.11 -8.21
C ASN A 49 1.01 -2.86 -9.73
N GLY A 50 1.67 -1.76 -10.10
CA GLY A 50 1.92 -1.38 -11.50
C GLY A 50 0.75 -0.68 -12.20
N VAL A 51 -0.38 -0.47 -11.52
CA VAL A 51 -1.55 0.23 -12.08
C VAL A 51 -1.58 1.65 -11.57
N LEU A 52 -1.39 2.63 -12.45
CA LEU A 52 -1.45 4.05 -12.14
C LEU A 52 -2.87 4.60 -12.35
N ALA A 53 -3.41 5.26 -11.34
CA ALA A 53 -4.69 5.96 -11.44
C ALA A 53 -4.77 7.13 -10.46
N SER A 54 -5.72 8.06 -10.68
CA SER A 54 -5.94 9.17 -9.76
C SER A 54 -6.42 8.67 -8.39
N LYS A 55 -6.14 9.46 -7.33
CA LYS A 55 -6.68 9.22 -5.98
C LYS A 55 -8.21 9.14 -5.98
N LYS A 56 -8.89 9.88 -6.87
CA LYS A 56 -10.35 9.84 -7.03
C LYS A 56 -10.84 8.47 -7.51
N GLU A 57 -10.20 7.88 -8.50
CA GLU A 57 -10.56 6.56 -9.00
C GLU A 57 -10.23 5.46 -7.98
N TRP A 58 -9.07 5.55 -7.32
CA TRP A 58 -8.74 4.63 -6.23
C TRP A 58 -9.74 4.64 -5.08
N LYS A 59 -10.23 5.83 -4.68
CA LYS A 59 -11.27 5.95 -3.66
C LYS A 59 -12.55 5.22 -4.08
N LYS A 60 -12.98 5.35 -5.34
CA LYS A 60 -14.17 4.64 -5.85
C LYS A 60 -14.00 3.13 -5.82
N ILE A 61 -12.79 2.63 -6.08
CA ILE A 61 -12.49 1.18 -6.12
C ILE A 61 -12.36 0.60 -4.70
N LEU A 62 -11.57 1.24 -3.84
CA LEU A 62 -11.15 0.65 -2.56
C LEU A 62 -12.17 0.87 -1.43
N ILE A 63 -12.81 2.04 -1.34
CA ILE A 63 -13.73 2.34 -0.23
C ILE A 63 -14.88 1.32 -0.13
N PRO A 64 -15.53 0.91 -1.24
CA PRO A 64 -16.60 -0.10 -1.17
C PRO A 64 -16.15 -1.46 -0.62
N LEU A 65 -14.86 -1.81 -0.72
CA LEU A 65 -14.29 -3.10 -0.28
C LEU A 65 -13.88 -3.11 1.20
N LEU A 66 -13.84 -1.94 1.84
CA LEU A 66 -13.38 -1.77 3.22
C LEU A 66 -14.53 -1.47 4.19
N LYS A 67 -15.76 -1.81 3.80
CA LYS A 67 -16.99 -1.61 4.60
C LYS A 67 -17.16 -2.69 5.66
#